data_AF-A0A4W4GL90-F1
#
_entry.id   AF-A0A4W4GL90-F1
#
_cell.length_a   1.000
_cell.length_b   1.000
_cell.length_c   1.000
_cell.angle_alpha   90.00
_cell.angle_beta   90.00
_cell.angle_gamma   90.00
#
_symmetry.space_group_name_H-M   'P 1'
#
loop_
_entity.id
_entity.type
_entity.pdbx_description
1 polymer ?
#
loop_
_entity_poly.entity_id
_entity_poly.type
_entity_poly.pdbx_seq_one_letter_code
_entity_poly.pdbx_strand_id
1 'polypeptide(L)'
;MSEWRRIFEDNRVVPPHNQSSRLAAGSPQAFQLALKQVEGLQTTQVIMENISAHELRVTLFDSGRQRFFGRTWRSAPREVRSSRVRFSEVIYFHTALCLSSVVAVVELVSLSQGPGASQNAVGAGFGLVQLFSARPDSGPPHGEDRLSLLHGTPRALLHPALKDPLQSKYMFTVMEGTQLLYSLQPHPALTPIMHLLPPNILVSGHDLIPGVLPPTDDTGKITHNANVLQSPQCQERKF
;
A
#
# COMPACT_ATOMS: atom_id res chain seq x y z
N MET A 1 5.88 14.80 -25.02
CA MET A 1 5.36 15.87 -24.11
C MET A 1 4.16 15.41 -23.29
N SER A 2 3.17 14.69 -23.86
CA SER A 2 2.00 14.17 -23.12
C SER A 2 2.33 13.09 -22.09
N GLU A 3 3.26 12.19 -22.41
CA GLU A 3 3.67 11.10 -21.51
C GLU A 3 4.33 11.60 -20.23
N TRP A 4 5.31 12.50 -20.33
CA TRP A 4 5.95 13.10 -19.16
C TRP A 4 4.97 13.86 -18.27
N ARG A 5 4.03 14.62 -18.85
CA ARG A 5 2.97 15.30 -18.09
C ARG A 5 2.16 14.28 -17.28
N ARG A 6 1.73 13.19 -17.90
CA ARG A 6 1.00 12.12 -17.23
C ARG A 6 1.83 11.51 -16.10
N ILE A 7 3.11 11.21 -16.35
CA ILE A 7 4.03 10.71 -15.32
C ILE A 7 4.09 11.70 -14.14
N PHE A 8 4.30 13.00 -14.37
CA PHE A 8 4.36 13.98 -13.27
C PHE A 8 3.04 14.08 -12.50
N GLU A 9 1.90 14.06 -13.19
CA GLU A 9 0.57 14.11 -12.58
C GLU A 9 0.28 12.86 -11.74
N ASP A 10 0.61 11.67 -12.26
CA ASP A 10 0.46 10.38 -11.60
C ASP A 10 1.45 10.22 -10.41
N ASN A 11 2.55 10.97 -10.42
CA ASN A 11 3.58 10.94 -9.37
C ASN A 11 3.46 12.10 -8.36
N ARG A 12 2.35 12.85 -8.33
CA ARG A 12 2.14 13.88 -7.30
C ARG A 12 2.04 13.27 -5.91
N VAL A 13 2.87 13.77 -5.01
CA VAL A 13 2.94 13.33 -3.60
C VAL A 13 2.29 14.38 -2.71
N VAL A 14 1.45 13.94 -1.78
CA VAL A 14 0.92 14.79 -0.71
C VAL A 14 1.95 14.81 0.43
N PRO A 15 2.49 15.97 0.83
CA PRO A 15 3.46 16.03 1.93
C PRO A 15 2.80 15.65 3.26
N PRO A 16 3.57 15.07 4.20
CA PRO A 16 3.08 14.84 5.55
C PRO A 16 2.84 16.17 6.29
N HIS A 17 2.05 16.11 7.36
CA HIS A 17 1.74 17.29 8.15
C HIS A 17 2.99 17.81 8.88
N ASN A 18 3.23 19.12 8.81
CA ASN A 18 4.44 19.76 9.35
C ASN A 18 4.76 19.39 10.81
N GLN A 19 3.73 19.32 11.66
CA GLN A 19 3.93 18.93 13.07
C GLN A 19 4.37 17.47 13.21
N SER A 20 3.85 16.57 12.37
CA SER A 20 4.25 15.16 12.39
C SER A 20 5.70 15.02 11.94
N SER A 21 6.11 15.77 10.91
CA SER A 21 7.51 15.84 10.49
C SER A 21 8.45 16.39 11.57
N ARG A 22 8.00 17.35 12.39
CA ARG A 22 8.80 17.90 13.50
C ARG A 22 8.90 16.95 14.70
N LEU A 23 7.83 16.19 14.97
CA LEU A 23 7.80 15.21 16.06
C LEU A 23 8.57 13.93 15.69
N ALA A 24 8.65 13.62 14.40
CA ALA A 24 9.47 12.55 13.88
C ALA A 24 10.96 12.87 14.07
N ALA A 25 11.55 12.35 15.15
CA ALA A 25 12.97 12.52 15.47
C ALA A 25 13.84 11.31 15.04
N GLY A 26 13.23 10.28 14.45
CA GLY A 26 13.91 9.02 14.09
C GLY A 26 14.58 9.07 12.71
N SER A 27 15.58 8.19 12.51
CA SER A 27 16.11 7.90 11.18
C SER A 27 15.03 7.25 10.31
N PRO A 28 15.01 7.50 8.98
CA PRO A 28 14.09 6.84 8.07
C PRO A 28 14.13 5.31 8.21
N GLN A 29 12.95 4.71 8.37
CA GLN A 29 12.79 3.25 8.41
C GLN A 29 12.21 2.76 7.09
N ALA A 30 12.81 1.71 6.54
CA ALA A 30 12.32 1.02 5.36
C ALA A 30 11.49 -0.21 5.73
N PHE A 31 10.45 -0.45 4.95
CA PHE A 31 9.52 -1.55 5.13
C PHE A 31 9.32 -2.31 3.83
N GLN A 32 8.99 -3.59 3.99
CA GLN A 32 8.40 -4.43 2.98
C GLN A 32 7.01 -4.83 3.45
N LEU A 33 5.99 -4.52 2.64
CA LEU A 33 4.60 -4.93 2.84
C LEU A 33 4.20 -5.88 1.73
N ALA A 34 3.96 -7.15 2.05
CA ALA A 34 3.44 -8.13 1.10
C ALA A 34 1.93 -8.31 1.28
N LEU A 35 1.18 -8.14 0.20
CA LEU A 35 -0.27 -8.29 0.13
C LEU A 35 -0.58 -9.61 -0.60
N LYS A 36 -0.96 -10.64 0.16
CA LYS A 36 -1.08 -12.00 -0.40
C LYS A 36 -2.42 -12.19 -1.07
N GLN A 37 -3.50 -12.02 -0.31
CA GLN A 37 -4.86 -12.35 -0.76
C GLN A 37 -5.94 -11.84 0.17
N VAL A 38 -7.13 -11.66 -0.39
CA VAL A 38 -8.37 -11.43 0.37
C VAL A 38 -9.19 -12.71 0.36
N GLU A 39 -9.69 -13.11 1.52
CA GLU A 39 -10.57 -14.26 1.74
C GLU A 39 -11.93 -13.79 2.28
N GLY A 40 -12.97 -14.63 2.12
CA GLY A 40 -14.29 -14.38 2.69
C GLY A 40 -15.13 -13.33 1.97
N LEU A 41 -14.87 -13.08 0.69
CA LEU A 41 -15.69 -12.18 -0.12
C LEU A 41 -17.06 -12.80 -0.40
N GLN A 42 -18.12 -12.03 -0.18
CA GLN A 42 -19.48 -12.48 -0.42
C GLN A 42 -19.76 -12.62 -1.91
N THR A 43 -19.84 -13.86 -2.40
CA THR A 43 -19.93 -14.17 -3.84
C THR A 43 -21.22 -13.65 -4.47
N THR A 44 -22.32 -13.58 -3.71
CA THR A 44 -23.61 -13.04 -4.16
C THR A 44 -23.50 -11.56 -4.57
N GLN A 45 -22.69 -10.78 -3.85
CA GLN A 45 -22.50 -9.35 -4.13
C GLN A 45 -21.69 -9.12 -5.41
N VAL A 46 -20.68 -9.96 -5.66
CA VAL A 46 -19.86 -9.94 -6.89
C VAL A 46 -20.71 -10.15 -8.14
N ILE A 47 -21.67 -11.09 -8.07
CA ILE A 47 -22.55 -11.44 -9.20
C ILE A 47 -23.61 -10.35 -9.43
N MET A 48 -24.20 -9.82 -8.36
CA MET A 48 -25.24 -8.78 -8.47
C MET A 48 -24.70 -7.43 -8.97
N GLU A 49 -23.45 -7.09 -8.65
CA GLU A 49 -22.85 -5.80 -8.97
C GLU A 49 -22.01 -5.80 -10.26
N ASN A 50 -22.06 -6.88 -11.06
CA ASN A 50 -21.24 -7.07 -12.27
C ASN A 50 -19.75 -6.77 -12.03
N ILE A 51 -19.23 -7.18 -10.87
CA ILE A 51 -17.83 -6.94 -10.51
C ILE A 51 -16.95 -7.86 -11.37
N SER A 52 -16.13 -7.26 -12.21
CA SER A 52 -15.20 -7.97 -13.09
C SER A 52 -13.87 -8.29 -12.41
N ALA A 53 -13.40 -7.43 -11.49
CA ALA A 53 -12.14 -7.60 -10.79
C ALA A 53 -12.10 -6.80 -9.48
N HIS A 54 -11.09 -7.07 -8.66
CA HIS A 54 -10.74 -6.29 -7.48
C HIS A 54 -9.33 -5.71 -7.61
N GLU A 55 -9.11 -4.56 -6.99
CA GLU A 55 -7.83 -3.87 -6.86
C GLU A 55 -7.57 -3.60 -5.36
N LEU A 56 -6.31 -3.68 -4.94
CA LEU A 56 -5.88 -3.15 -3.64
C LEU A 56 -5.24 -1.79 -3.85
N ARG A 57 -5.58 -0.85 -2.96
CA ARG A 57 -4.91 0.45 -2.87
C ARG A 57 -4.28 0.62 -1.51
N VAL A 58 -3.08 1.18 -1.47
CA VAL A 58 -2.37 1.44 -0.21
C VAL A 58 -1.98 2.91 -0.13
N THR A 59 -2.37 3.57 0.94
CA THR A 59 -2.06 4.98 1.21
C THR A 59 -1.61 5.16 2.65
N LEU A 60 -0.66 6.06 2.91
CA LEU A 60 -0.24 6.38 4.26
C LEU A 60 -1.21 7.38 4.90
N PHE A 61 -1.47 7.19 6.19
CA PHE A 61 -2.38 8.01 6.97
C PHE A 61 -1.81 8.30 8.36
N ASP A 62 -1.90 9.55 8.79
CA ASP A 62 -1.59 9.95 10.16
C ASP A 62 -2.90 10.13 10.94
N SER A 63 -3.23 9.15 11.77
CA SER A 63 -4.43 9.15 12.61
C SER A 63 -4.44 10.27 13.66
N GLY A 64 -3.26 10.70 14.13
CA GLY A 64 -3.12 11.79 15.09
C GLY A 64 -3.39 13.17 14.48
N ARG A 65 -3.37 13.26 13.15
CA ARG A 65 -3.69 14.49 12.39
C ARG A 65 -4.92 14.36 11.50
N GLN A 66 -5.46 13.16 11.35
CA GLN A 66 -6.50 12.81 10.37
C GLN A 66 -6.15 13.27 8.95
N ARG A 67 -4.94 12.94 8.48
CA ARG A 67 -4.45 13.33 7.16
C ARG A 67 -3.84 12.15 6.41
N PHE A 68 -4.28 11.97 5.18
CA PHE A 68 -3.54 11.16 4.21
C PHE A 68 -2.31 11.92 3.72
N PHE A 69 -1.25 11.19 3.44
CA PHE A 69 -0.02 11.73 2.87
C PHE A 69 0.67 10.66 2.00
N GLY A 70 1.74 11.07 1.32
CA GLY A 70 2.43 10.22 0.36
C GLY A 70 1.66 10.12 -0.97
N ARG A 71 1.78 8.96 -1.61
CA ARG A 71 1.06 8.59 -2.82
C ARG A 71 0.31 7.28 -2.60
N THR A 72 -0.88 7.17 -3.17
CA THR A 72 -1.63 5.91 -3.19
C THR A 72 -1.01 4.95 -4.20
N TRP A 73 -0.51 3.82 -3.74
CA TRP A 73 -0.15 2.69 -4.61
C TRP A 73 -1.40 1.89 -4.99
N ARG A 74 -1.40 1.27 -6.16
CA ARG A 74 -2.50 0.44 -6.68
C ARG A 74 -1.96 -0.87 -7.24
N SER A 75 -2.62 -1.98 -6.94
CA SER A 75 -2.32 -3.27 -7.54
C SER A 75 -2.84 -3.36 -8.97
N ALA A 76 -2.38 -4.36 -9.72
CA ALA A 76 -3.12 -4.79 -10.91
C ALA A 76 -4.52 -5.31 -10.51
N PRO A 77 -5.54 -5.14 -11.37
CA PRO A 77 -6.83 -5.80 -11.22
C PRO A 77 -6.71 -7.32 -11.15
N ARG A 78 -7.44 -7.97 -10.24
CA ARG A 78 -7.47 -9.43 -10.05
C ARG A 78 -8.89 -9.95 -9.99
N GLU A 79 -9.18 -11.01 -10.73
CA GLU A 79 -10.49 -11.67 -10.74
C GLU A 79 -10.77 -12.43 -9.43
N VAL A 80 -12.05 -12.53 -9.07
CA VAL A 80 -12.50 -13.31 -7.90
C VAL A 80 -12.60 -14.78 -8.27
N ARG A 81 -12.05 -15.64 -7.41
CA ARG A 81 -12.18 -17.10 -7.53
C ARG A 81 -12.68 -17.68 -6.21
N SER A 82 -13.92 -18.18 -6.20
CA SER A 82 -14.50 -18.92 -5.07
C SER A 82 -14.31 -18.20 -3.73
N SER A 83 -14.88 -16.99 -3.59
CA SER A 83 -14.77 -16.07 -2.43
C SER A 83 -13.37 -15.56 -2.04
N ARG A 84 -12.35 -15.81 -2.88
CA ARG A 84 -10.96 -15.37 -2.65
C ARG A 84 -10.43 -14.60 -3.85
N VAL A 85 -9.58 -13.61 -3.58
CA VAL A 85 -8.79 -12.89 -4.60
C VAL A 85 -7.32 -12.94 -4.20
N ARG A 86 -6.46 -13.43 -5.10
CA ARG A 86 -5.02 -13.49 -4.87
C ARG A 86 -4.33 -12.32 -5.58
N PHE A 87 -3.60 -11.52 -4.81
CA PHE A 87 -2.85 -10.36 -5.30
C PHE A 87 -1.37 -10.72 -5.46
N SER A 88 -0.75 -11.28 -4.41
CA SER A 88 0.69 -11.62 -4.38
C SER A 88 1.59 -10.44 -4.76
N GLU A 89 1.25 -9.27 -4.24
CA GLU A 89 1.95 -8.01 -4.50
C GLU A 89 2.92 -7.73 -3.35
N VAL A 90 4.08 -7.15 -3.67
CA VAL A 90 5.06 -6.73 -2.67
C VAL A 90 5.39 -5.26 -2.89
N ILE A 91 5.27 -4.49 -1.82
CA ILE A 91 5.47 -3.05 -1.81
C ILE A 91 6.63 -2.72 -0.87
N TYR A 92 7.52 -1.86 -1.34
CA TYR A 92 8.62 -1.30 -0.59
C TYR A 92 8.39 0.20 -0.41
N PHE A 93 8.72 0.71 0.76
CA PHE A 93 8.68 2.14 1.05
C PHE A 93 9.57 2.45 2.23
N HIS A 94 9.87 3.73 2.41
CA HIS A 94 10.48 4.23 3.63
C HIS A 94 9.83 5.52 4.10
N THR A 95 9.90 5.76 5.41
CA THR A 95 9.40 6.99 6.02
C THR A 95 10.24 7.37 7.24
N ALA A 96 10.43 8.67 7.44
CA ALA A 96 11.00 9.22 8.67
C ALA A 96 9.96 9.34 9.79
N LEU A 97 8.66 9.23 9.47
CA LEU A 97 7.56 9.46 10.41
C LEU A 97 7.31 8.24 11.30
N CYS A 98 8.29 7.95 12.15
CA CYS A 98 8.25 6.83 13.10
C CYS A 98 7.34 7.12 14.30
N LEU A 99 6.05 7.39 14.02
CA LEU A 99 5.02 7.72 15.00
C LEU A 99 3.99 6.59 15.05
N SER A 100 3.52 6.21 16.23
CA SER A 100 2.45 5.20 16.37
C SER A 100 1.12 5.63 15.76
N SER A 101 0.93 6.93 15.47
CA SER A 101 -0.24 7.42 14.75
C SER A 101 -0.20 7.17 13.24
N VAL A 102 0.99 6.87 12.70
CA VAL A 102 1.21 6.66 11.27
C VAL A 102 0.95 5.19 10.92
N VAL A 103 0.03 4.99 9.98
CA VAL A 103 -0.46 3.69 9.55
C VAL A 103 -0.53 3.61 8.02
N ALA A 104 -0.50 2.40 7.47
CA ALA A 104 -0.85 2.17 6.07
C ALA A 104 -2.32 1.75 5.99
N VAL A 105 -3.12 2.49 5.21
CA VAL A 105 -4.51 2.15 4.93
C VAL A 105 -4.55 1.31 3.67
N VAL A 106 -5.12 0.11 3.77
CA VAL A 106 -5.33 -0.78 2.62
C VAL A 106 -6.81 -0.77 2.26
N GLU A 107 -7.15 -0.28 1.07
CA GLU A 107 -8.50 -0.26 0.53
C GLU A 107 -8.67 -1.39 -0.49
N LEU A 108 -9.75 -2.15 -0.35
CA LEU A 108 -10.26 -3.07 -1.37
C LEU A 108 -11.22 -2.31 -2.27
N VAL A 109 -10.97 -2.34 -3.58
CA VAL A 109 -11.77 -1.66 -4.58
C VAL A 109 -12.35 -2.69 -5.55
N SER A 110 -13.67 -2.67 -5.71
CA SER A 110 -14.38 -3.44 -6.72
C SER A 110 -14.38 -2.68 -8.04
N LEU A 111 -14.02 -3.39 -9.11
CA LEU A 111 -14.03 -2.88 -10.48
C LEU A 111 -15.18 -3.55 -11.23
N SER A 112 -16.03 -2.75 -11.88
CA SER A 112 -17.10 -3.22 -12.74
C SER A 112 -17.00 -2.57 -14.12
N GLN A 113 -17.55 -3.24 -15.13
CA GLN A 113 -17.62 -2.65 -16.47
C GLN A 113 -18.74 -1.61 -16.52
N GLY A 114 -18.39 -0.39 -16.90
CA GLY A 114 -19.31 0.68 -17.20
C GLY A 114 -19.76 0.66 -18.67
N PRO A 115 -20.74 1.51 -19.03
CA PRO A 115 -21.14 1.68 -20.42
C PRO A 115 -19.96 2.16 -21.28
N GLY A 116 -19.73 1.51 -22.43
CA GLY A 116 -18.71 1.91 -23.42
C GLY A 116 -17.29 1.89 -22.88
N ALA A 117 -16.68 0.70 -22.73
CA ALA A 117 -15.28 0.46 -22.35
C ALA A 117 -14.76 1.15 -21.06
N SER A 118 -15.60 1.91 -20.35
CA SER A 118 -15.26 2.54 -19.09
C SER A 118 -15.24 1.51 -17.96
N GLN A 119 -14.34 1.69 -16.98
CA GLN A 119 -14.32 0.89 -15.76
C GLN A 119 -14.77 1.74 -14.58
N ASN A 120 -15.77 1.26 -13.85
CA ASN A 120 -16.21 1.88 -12.61
C ASN A 120 -15.43 1.26 -11.45
N ALA A 121 -14.99 2.10 -10.50
CA ALA A 121 -14.24 1.67 -9.33
C ALA A 121 -14.95 2.14 -8.06
N VAL A 122 -15.30 1.20 -7.18
CA VAL A 122 -16.03 1.46 -5.93
C VAL A 122 -15.28 0.85 -4.75
N GLY A 123 -15.06 1.63 -3.70
CA GLY A 123 -14.45 1.11 -2.46
C GLY A 123 -15.39 0.11 -1.78
N ALA A 124 -14.94 -1.14 -1.65
CA ALA A 124 -15.69 -2.24 -1.06
C ALA A 124 -15.42 -2.41 0.45
N GLY A 125 -14.23 -2.00 0.88
CA GLY A 125 -13.84 -2.00 2.28
C GLY A 125 -12.40 -1.52 2.47
N PHE A 126 -11.99 -1.33 3.71
CA PHE A 126 -10.61 -0.94 4.01
C PHE A 126 -10.16 -1.43 5.39
N GLY A 127 -8.85 -1.51 5.60
CA GLY A 127 -8.25 -1.82 6.89
C GLY A 127 -7.01 -0.98 7.16
N LEU A 128 -6.55 -0.99 8.41
CA LEU A 128 -5.38 -0.23 8.86
C LEU A 128 -4.27 -1.19 9.29
N VAL A 129 -3.10 -1.07 8.67
CA VAL A 129 -1.88 -1.78 9.03
C VAL A 129 -1.02 -0.86 9.88
N GLN A 130 -0.76 -1.27 11.12
CA GLN A 130 0.09 -0.54 12.04
C GLN A 130 1.56 -0.66 11.62
N LEU A 131 2.21 0.48 11.37
CA LEU A 131 3.61 0.50 10.93
C LEU A 131 4.60 0.55 12.10
N PHE A 132 4.20 1.25 13.17
CA PHE A 132 5.01 1.46 14.36
C PHE A 132 4.21 1.11 15.60
N SER A 133 4.76 0.35 16.52
CA SER A 133 4.08 0.06 17.77
C SER A 133 4.04 1.27 18.70
N ALA A 134 2.96 1.39 19.47
CA ALA A 134 2.85 2.40 20.52
C ALA A 134 3.74 2.09 21.75
N ARG A 135 4.20 0.84 21.89
CA ARG A 135 5.12 0.44 22.96
C ARG A 135 6.57 0.52 22.45
N PRO A 136 7.45 1.27 23.10
CA PRO A 136 8.85 1.42 22.66
C PRO A 136 9.62 0.09 22.70
N ASP A 137 9.20 -0.86 23.54
CA ASP A 137 9.88 -2.16 23.69
C ASP A 137 9.45 -3.21 22.66
N SER A 138 8.31 -2.99 21.99
CA SER A 138 7.95 -3.84 20.86
C SER A 138 8.75 -3.39 19.67
N GLY A 139 9.65 -4.27 19.22
CA GLY A 139 10.36 -4.11 17.96
C GLY A 139 9.39 -3.89 16.79
N PRO A 140 9.94 -3.55 15.61
CA PRO A 140 9.11 -3.27 14.44
C PRO A 140 8.20 -4.47 14.10
N PRO A 141 7.01 -4.21 13.52
CA PRO A 141 6.10 -5.27 13.11
C PRO A 141 6.83 -6.24 12.19
N HIS A 142 6.80 -7.53 12.52
CA HIS A 142 7.50 -8.57 11.79
C HIS A 142 6.61 -9.81 11.70
N GLY A 143 6.28 -10.22 10.48
CA GLY A 143 5.65 -11.50 10.20
C GLY A 143 4.38 -11.40 9.38
N GLU A 144 3.72 -12.55 9.23
CA GLU A 144 2.43 -12.69 8.57
C GLU A 144 1.30 -12.42 9.56
N ASP A 145 0.26 -11.72 9.10
CA ASP A 145 -0.92 -11.38 9.89
C ASP A 145 -2.18 -11.26 9.01
N ARG A 146 -3.35 -11.23 9.64
CA ARG A 146 -4.67 -11.15 9.02
C ARG A 146 -5.34 -9.83 9.38
N LEU A 147 -5.55 -8.98 8.37
CA LEU A 147 -6.26 -7.72 8.51
C LEU A 147 -7.75 -7.92 8.23
N SER A 148 -8.59 -7.74 9.25
CA SER A 148 -10.05 -7.68 9.05
C SER A 148 -10.42 -6.37 8.38
N LEU A 149 -11.24 -6.44 7.33
CA LEU A 149 -11.67 -5.25 6.60
C LEU A 149 -12.89 -4.61 7.27
N LEU A 150 -13.01 -3.29 7.14
CA LEU A 150 -14.12 -2.48 7.58
C LEU A 150 -14.98 -2.10 6.37
N HIS A 151 -16.29 -2.04 6.55
CA HIS A 151 -17.20 -1.53 5.55
C HIS A 151 -16.95 -0.05 5.24
N GLY A 152 -17.15 0.33 3.98
CA GLY A 152 -17.07 1.71 3.52
C GLY A 152 -15.75 2.04 2.82
N THR A 153 -15.38 3.33 2.84
CA THR A 153 -14.18 3.84 2.16
C THR A 153 -13.24 4.54 3.13
N PRO A 154 -11.92 4.59 2.88
CA PRO A 154 -10.95 5.30 3.70
C PRO A 154 -11.31 6.77 3.99
N ARG A 155 -12.14 7.40 3.14
CA ARG A 155 -12.63 8.78 3.36
C ARG A 155 -13.37 8.94 4.68
N ALA A 156 -13.96 7.86 5.23
CA ALA A 156 -14.58 7.88 6.53
C ALA A 156 -13.58 8.26 7.64
N LEU A 157 -12.28 7.95 7.49
CA LEU A 157 -11.23 8.35 8.45
C LEU A 157 -11.06 9.88 8.59
N LEU A 158 -11.60 10.66 7.64
CA LEU A 158 -11.58 12.12 7.68
C LEU A 158 -12.81 12.72 8.37
N HIS A 159 -13.76 11.88 8.81
CA HIS A 159 -14.99 12.38 9.40
C HIS A 159 -14.72 13.07 10.75
N PRO A 160 -15.25 14.28 10.97
CA PRO A 160 -14.98 15.05 12.19
C PRO A 160 -15.32 14.32 13.50
N ALA A 161 -16.33 13.45 13.49
CA ALA A 161 -16.73 12.70 14.67
C ALA A 161 -15.64 11.72 15.18
N LEU A 162 -14.69 11.32 14.33
CA LEU A 162 -13.58 10.45 14.75
C LEU A 162 -12.54 11.15 15.62
N LYS A 163 -12.64 12.48 15.81
CA LYS A 163 -11.82 13.19 16.80
C LYS A 163 -12.22 12.84 18.23
N ASP A 164 -13.46 12.41 18.43
CA ASP A 164 -13.94 11.92 19.72
C ASP A 164 -13.65 10.41 19.83
N PRO A 165 -12.79 9.98 20.78
CA PRO A 165 -12.50 8.57 21.01
C PRO A 165 -13.75 7.72 21.25
N LEU A 166 -14.80 8.29 21.85
CA LEU A 166 -16.04 7.58 22.18
C LEU A 166 -16.86 7.26 20.93
N GLN A 167 -16.81 8.11 19.90
CA GLN A 167 -17.57 7.96 18.66
C GLN A 167 -16.86 7.08 17.63
N SER A 168 -15.53 6.96 17.72
CA SER A 168 -14.72 6.17 16.78
C SER A 168 -15.13 4.70 16.67
N LYS A 169 -15.52 4.07 17.79
CA LYS A 169 -15.88 2.65 17.86
C LYS A 169 -17.22 2.33 17.18
N TYR A 170 -18.14 3.28 17.10
CA TYR A 170 -19.48 3.08 16.55
C TYR A 170 -19.57 3.37 15.06
N MET A 171 -18.52 3.99 14.49
CA MET A 171 -18.55 4.47 13.12
C MET A 171 -18.13 3.41 12.09
N PHE A 172 -17.36 2.41 12.51
CA PHE A 172 -16.86 1.37 11.62
C PHE A 172 -17.48 0.02 11.94
N THR A 173 -18.00 -0.64 10.90
CA THR A 173 -18.51 -2.01 10.99
C THR A 173 -17.50 -2.94 10.33
N VAL A 174 -17.10 -4.01 11.02
CA VAL A 174 -16.21 -5.03 10.47
C VAL A 174 -16.96 -5.85 9.42
N MET A 175 -16.31 -6.14 8.30
CA MET A 175 -16.78 -7.08 7.29
C MET A 175 -16.55 -8.50 7.80
N GLU A 176 -17.57 -9.10 8.40
CA GLU A 176 -17.47 -10.43 8.99
C GLU A 176 -16.97 -11.47 7.97
N GLY A 177 -15.93 -12.21 8.37
CA GLY A 177 -15.29 -13.23 7.54
C GLY A 177 -14.37 -12.69 6.43
N THR A 178 -14.42 -11.39 6.08
CA THR A 178 -13.55 -10.81 5.05
C THR A 178 -12.22 -10.36 5.63
N GLN A 179 -11.14 -11.03 5.22
CA GLN A 179 -9.79 -10.77 5.74
C GLN A 179 -8.75 -10.68 4.63
N LEU A 180 -7.81 -9.76 4.76
CA LEU A 180 -6.61 -9.66 3.95
C LEU A 180 -5.44 -10.33 4.68
N LEU A 181 -4.85 -11.35 4.05
CA LEU A 181 -3.59 -11.93 4.50
C LEU A 181 -2.42 -11.07 3.99
N TYR A 182 -1.60 -10.58 4.91
CA TYR A 182 -0.47 -9.72 4.60
C TYR A 182 0.75 -10.08 5.45
N SER A 183 1.92 -9.54 5.09
CA SER A 183 3.08 -9.54 6.00
C SER A 183 3.77 -8.19 5.95
N LEU A 184 4.15 -7.68 7.11
CA LEU A 184 4.92 -6.44 7.25
C LEU A 184 6.22 -6.76 7.98
N GLN A 185 7.33 -6.23 7.46
CA GLN A 185 8.64 -6.35 8.09
C GLN A 185 9.53 -5.15 7.75
N PRO A 186 10.47 -4.79 8.64
CA PRO A 186 11.59 -3.93 8.27
C PRO A 186 12.34 -4.47 7.05
N HIS A 187 12.85 -3.56 6.24
CA HIS A 187 13.63 -3.92 5.06
C HIS A 187 14.90 -3.07 4.96
N PRO A 188 15.92 -3.31 5.82
CA PRO A 188 17.15 -2.53 5.84
C PRO A 188 17.96 -2.62 4.53
N ALA A 189 17.71 -3.64 3.70
CA ALA A 189 18.30 -3.73 2.36
C ALA A 189 17.90 -2.57 1.43
N LEU A 190 16.83 -1.81 1.75
CA LEU A 190 16.44 -0.61 1.02
C LEU A 190 17.32 0.61 1.36
N THR A 191 17.97 0.62 2.52
CA THR A 191 18.74 1.78 3.04
C THR A 191 19.76 2.33 2.04
N PRO A 192 20.57 1.50 1.34
CA PRO A 192 21.55 2.01 0.38
C PRO A 192 20.92 2.79 -0.78
N ILE A 193 19.67 2.48 -1.16
CA ILE A 193 18.99 3.08 -2.32
C ILE A 193 17.87 4.04 -1.93
N MET A 194 17.68 4.35 -0.63
CA MET A 194 16.65 5.29 -0.17
C MET A 194 16.76 6.67 -0.82
N HIS A 195 17.97 7.08 -1.25
CA HIS A 195 18.17 8.35 -1.93
C HIS A 195 17.58 8.39 -3.36
N LEU A 196 17.28 7.23 -3.95
CA LEU A 196 16.63 7.10 -5.26
C LEU A 196 15.10 7.04 -5.15
N LEU A 197 14.58 6.74 -3.96
CA LEU A 197 13.16 6.61 -3.69
C LEU A 197 12.71 7.77 -2.79
N PRO A 198 11.81 8.66 -3.21
CA PRO A 198 11.35 9.71 -2.31
C PRO A 198 10.65 9.12 -1.07
N PRO A 199 10.79 9.75 0.11
CA PRO A 199 10.15 9.27 1.33
C PRO A 199 8.63 9.28 1.19
N ASN A 200 7.96 8.33 1.85
CA ASN A 200 6.51 8.16 1.83
C ASN A 200 5.91 7.78 0.47
N ILE A 201 6.75 7.32 -0.47
CA ILE A 201 6.29 6.73 -1.72
C ILE A 201 6.34 5.21 -1.61
N LEU A 202 5.21 4.59 -1.93
CA LEU A 202 5.06 3.15 -2.06
C LEU A 202 5.40 2.74 -3.51
N VAL A 203 6.31 1.78 -3.64
CA VAL A 203 6.77 1.22 -4.92
C VAL A 203 6.72 -0.31 -4.90
N SER A 204 6.42 -0.90 -6.04
CA SER A 204 6.35 -2.34 -6.29
C SER A 204 7.27 -2.71 -7.44
N GLY A 205 7.42 -4.02 -7.71
CA GLY A 205 8.24 -4.50 -8.84
C GLY A 205 7.73 -4.10 -10.22
N HIS A 206 6.52 -3.57 -10.32
CA HIS A 206 5.91 -3.10 -11.56
C HIS A 206 6.00 -1.58 -11.75
N ASP A 207 6.47 -0.85 -10.74
CA ASP A 207 6.61 0.60 -10.82
C ASP A 207 7.89 0.98 -11.57
N LEU A 208 7.75 1.87 -12.54
CA LEU A 208 8.88 2.47 -13.24
C LEU A 208 9.54 3.51 -12.33
N ILE A 209 10.80 3.27 -11.94
CA ILE A 209 11.59 4.23 -11.19
C ILE A 209 12.46 5.01 -12.18
N PRO A 210 12.27 6.33 -12.33
CA PRO A 210 13.08 7.13 -13.25
C PRO A 210 14.58 6.97 -12.98
N GLY A 211 15.36 6.67 -14.03
CA GLY A 211 16.79 6.44 -13.93
C GLY A 211 17.19 5.01 -13.55
N VAL A 212 16.23 4.11 -13.27
CA VAL A 212 16.46 2.67 -13.10
C VAL A 212 15.94 1.95 -14.32
N LEU A 213 16.78 1.10 -14.93
CA LEU A 213 16.36 0.30 -16.07
C LEU A 213 15.31 -0.73 -15.61
N PRO A 214 14.22 -0.91 -16.37
CA PRO A 214 13.28 -1.98 -16.09
C PRO A 214 14.00 -3.33 -16.23
N PRO A 215 13.55 -4.38 -15.52
CA PRO A 215 14.08 -5.72 -15.70
C PRO A 215 13.99 -6.12 -17.18
N THR A 216 15.11 -6.54 -17.78
CA THR A 216 15.20 -6.92 -19.20
C THR A 216 14.65 -8.30 -19.53
N ASP A 217 14.05 -9.00 -18.57
CA ASP A 217 13.76 -10.43 -18.73
C ASP A 217 12.36 -10.69 -19.32
N ASP A 218 12.36 -11.25 -20.54
CA ASP A 218 11.26 -12.04 -21.14
C ASP A 218 10.96 -13.36 -20.38
N THR A 219 11.48 -13.52 -19.16
CA THR A 219 11.23 -14.70 -18.32
C THR A 219 10.03 -14.45 -17.43
N GLY A 220 8.84 -14.50 -18.04
CA GLY A 220 7.59 -14.63 -17.29
C GLY A 220 7.68 -15.84 -16.33
N LYS A 221 7.43 -15.58 -15.04
CA LYS A 221 7.39 -16.54 -13.92
C LYS A 221 8.75 -16.95 -13.34
N ILE A 222 9.44 -16.01 -12.69
CA ILE A 222 10.31 -16.39 -11.56
C ILE A 222 9.56 -16.06 -10.28
N THR A 223 8.91 -17.08 -9.73
CA THR A 223 8.49 -17.12 -8.33
C THR A 223 9.69 -16.90 -7.43
N HIS A 224 9.54 -15.97 -6.47
CA HIS A 224 10.20 -15.93 -5.16
C HIS A 224 11.67 -16.38 -5.10
N ASN A 225 12.58 -15.41 -4.92
CA ASN A 225 13.60 -15.46 -3.86
C ASN A 225 14.29 -14.10 -3.74
N ALA A 226 14.16 -13.48 -2.57
CA ALA A 226 14.96 -12.33 -2.17
C ALA A 226 16.36 -12.83 -1.83
N ASN A 227 17.20 -13.04 -2.85
CA ASN A 227 18.64 -13.27 -2.71
C ASN A 227 19.33 -13.06 -4.07
N VAL A 228 19.26 -11.84 -4.61
CA VAL A 228 20.23 -11.40 -5.62
C VAL A 228 20.61 -9.95 -5.32
N LEU A 229 21.48 -9.78 -4.33
CA LEU A 229 22.40 -8.65 -4.29
C LEU A 229 23.74 -9.16 -4.79
N GLN A 230 23.87 -9.37 -6.10
CA GLN A 230 25.18 -9.35 -6.72
C GLN A 230 25.49 -7.90 -7.10
N SER A 231 26.54 -7.36 -6.49
CA SER A 231 27.09 -6.05 -6.80
C SER A 231 27.40 -5.96 -8.30
N PRO A 232 26.92 -4.93 -9.04
CA PRO A 232 27.40 -4.70 -10.38
C PRO A 232 28.86 -4.27 -10.30
N GLN A 233 29.76 -5.01 -10.94
CA GLN A 233 31.12 -4.54 -11.20
C GLN A 233 31.05 -3.46 -12.29
N CYS A 234 31.31 -2.21 -11.91
CA CYS A 234 31.61 -1.15 -12.88
C CYS A 234 32.87 -1.55 -13.66
N GLN A 235 32.72 -1.87 -14.95
CA GLN A 235 33.86 -1.93 -15.86
C GLN A 235 34.31 -0.50 -16.15
N GLU A 236 35.48 -0.12 -15.63
CA GLU A 236 36.20 1.07 -16.05
C GLU A 236 36.51 0.95 -17.55
N ARG A 237 35.87 1.80 -18.37
CA ARG A 237 36.35 2.08 -19.71
C ARG A 237 37.59 2.97 -19.57
N LYS A 238 38.76 2.40 -19.79
CA LYS A 238 39.98 3.17 -20.05
C LYS A 238 39.81 3.91 -21.37
N PHE A 239 40.07 5.22 -21.35
CA PHE A 239 40.12 6.10 -22.50
C PHE A 239 41.26 5.72 -23.45
#